data_AF-A0A1L9QTE5-F1
#
_entry.id   AF-A0A1L9QTE5-F1
#
_cell.length_a   1.000
_cell.length_b   1.000
_cell.length_c   1.000
_cell.angle_alpha   90.00
_cell.angle_beta   90.00
_cell.angle_gamma   90.00
#
_symmetry.space_group_name_H-M   'P 1'
#
loop_
_entity.id
_entity.type
_entity.pdbx_description
1 polymer ?
#
loop_
_entity_poly.entity_id
_entity_poly.type
_entity_poly.pdbx_seq_one_letter_code
_entity_poly.pdbx_strand_id
1 'polypeptide(L)'
;MLGEWFQLAENVGWLNVVYRDTRTDEPVYAFFHLTFQEYFAACAVADWHFFLPSDHSPEQPSSQPYRIFESRWREVILLWLGRGDVEDKKEEFIQALVNFKDGMDAQFYKFSALWLAAAGISEFKSRSLADKIIPQLVKWGFGYFNIKKQQWQTFLDPIQYGARDILPQTDRQRAIKELCDLLECLQCPTDTRRRVAVSLGSINPGNAQVIAVLEEIFREAEDIHPRMWVAYSLGNTDPGNAQAISALQEILKETQDTYTRMQAALILKEIDPENVRAISVLKETKHGNTGWQVAESSGKRDPEHPQEIPALVKLLKETNDYSICLQAVWTLGKIGQGNAEAINSLVQLLHQTEDDTTCWQIVESLGDILTTHKQRQEIVLALQPYLSNEKNENNLHLFDNCYELLWKIAQDLPYTDFYRAWHHLDTAPHPEVADQ
;
A
#
# COMPACT_ATOMS: atom_id res chain seq x y z
N MET A 1 12.81 0.28 -44.60
CA MET A 1 11.69 0.18 -43.64
C MET A 1 12.10 0.52 -42.21
N LEU A 2 12.85 -0.29 -41.44
CA LEU A 2 13.16 0.04 -40.03
C LEU A 2 13.88 1.38 -39.83
N GLY A 3 14.81 1.75 -40.73
CA GLY A 3 15.51 3.04 -40.68
C GLY A 3 14.63 4.26 -40.98
N GLU A 4 13.56 4.12 -41.78
CA GLU A 4 12.66 5.23 -42.10
C GLU A 4 11.75 5.57 -40.90
N TRP A 5 11.27 4.56 -40.19
CA TRP A 5 10.48 4.75 -38.97
C TRP A 5 11.30 5.35 -37.83
N PHE A 6 12.57 4.96 -37.71
CA PHE A 6 13.49 5.53 -36.74
C PHE A 6 13.70 7.04 -36.98
N GLN A 7 14.01 7.42 -38.22
CA GLN A 7 14.20 8.82 -38.61
C GLN A 7 12.92 9.65 -38.41
N LEU A 8 11.76 9.07 -38.67
CA LEU A 8 10.48 9.73 -38.46
C LEU A 8 10.20 9.97 -36.96
N ALA A 9 10.47 8.98 -36.11
CA ALA A 9 10.30 9.06 -34.66
C ALA A 9 11.20 10.13 -34.03
N GLU A 10 12.43 10.29 -34.54
CA GLU A 10 13.34 11.38 -34.16
C GLU A 10 12.77 12.74 -34.61
N ASN A 11 12.34 12.86 -35.87
CA ASN A 11 11.83 14.11 -36.43
C ASN A 11 10.56 14.65 -35.76
N VAL A 12 9.69 13.76 -35.26
CA VAL A 12 8.47 14.15 -34.53
C VAL A 12 8.68 14.30 -33.02
N GLY A 13 9.92 14.17 -32.54
CA GLY A 13 10.29 14.35 -31.14
C GLY A 13 9.86 13.21 -30.21
N TRP A 14 9.48 12.06 -30.76
CA TRP A 14 9.14 10.87 -29.97
C TRP A 14 10.37 10.18 -29.41
N LEU A 15 11.46 10.20 -30.18
CA LEU A 15 12.76 9.67 -29.79
C LEU A 15 13.76 10.83 -29.69
N ASN A 16 14.33 11.06 -28.50
CA ASN A 16 15.25 12.17 -28.26
C ASN A 16 16.64 11.63 -27.91
N VAL A 17 17.69 12.20 -28.50
CA VAL A 17 19.08 11.92 -28.09
C VAL A 17 19.29 12.51 -26.70
N VAL A 18 19.60 11.66 -25.72
CA VAL A 18 19.80 12.08 -24.32
C VAL A 18 21.28 12.33 -24.05
N TYR A 19 22.14 11.45 -24.54
CA TYR A 19 23.58 11.61 -24.49
C TYR A 19 24.25 10.76 -25.57
N ARG A 20 25.55 10.96 -25.81
CA ARG A 20 26.37 10.08 -26.66
C ARG A 20 27.29 9.27 -25.79
N ASP A 21 27.39 7.97 -26.06
CA ASP A 21 28.31 7.09 -25.37
C ASP A 21 29.74 7.63 -25.54
N THR A 22 30.46 7.82 -24.44
CA THR A 22 31.79 8.47 -24.46
C THR A 22 32.87 7.59 -25.08
N ARG A 23 32.59 6.30 -25.29
CA ARG A 23 33.50 5.29 -25.81
C ARG A 23 33.22 4.95 -27.27
N THR A 24 31.96 4.92 -27.68
CA THR A 24 31.55 4.57 -29.05
C THR A 24 31.06 5.76 -29.87
N ASP A 25 30.83 6.92 -29.25
CA ASP A 25 30.19 8.11 -29.83
C ASP A 25 28.77 7.86 -30.39
N GLU A 26 28.18 6.72 -30.01
CA GLU A 26 26.83 6.35 -30.44
C GLU A 26 25.78 7.15 -29.65
N PRO A 27 24.79 7.74 -30.33
CA PRO A 27 23.70 8.42 -29.66
C PRO A 27 22.83 7.44 -28.88
N VAL A 28 22.65 7.72 -27.59
CA VAL A 28 21.71 7.03 -26.71
C VAL A 28 20.42 7.82 -26.70
N TYR A 29 19.33 7.14 -27.04
CA TYR A 29 18.03 7.75 -27.18
C TYR A 29 17.10 7.38 -26.02
N ALA A 30 16.17 8.28 -25.69
CA ALA A 30 15.03 7.99 -24.83
C ALA A 30 13.75 8.46 -25.48
N PHE A 31 12.64 7.80 -25.14
CA PHE A 31 11.33 8.24 -25.57
C PHE A 31 10.90 9.49 -24.81
N PHE A 32 10.16 10.37 -25.48
CA PHE A 32 9.59 11.56 -24.86
C PHE A 32 8.61 11.24 -23.72
N HIS A 33 7.86 10.14 -23.85
CA HIS A 33 6.90 9.69 -22.84
C HIS A 33 7.22 8.26 -22.40
N LEU A 34 7.18 8.02 -21.09
CA LEU A 34 7.55 6.72 -20.48
C LEU A 34 6.70 5.56 -21.03
N THR A 35 5.42 5.83 -21.35
CA THR A 35 4.50 4.83 -21.91
C THR A 35 4.98 4.24 -23.25
N PHE A 36 5.70 5.01 -24.09
CA PHE A 36 6.28 4.45 -25.32
C PHE A 36 7.42 3.51 -25.00
N GLN A 37 8.31 3.89 -24.06
CA GLN A 37 9.39 3.03 -23.61
C GLN A 37 8.85 1.72 -23.03
N GLU A 38 7.82 1.80 -22.18
CA GLU A 38 7.18 0.64 -21.57
C GLU A 38 6.51 -0.26 -22.62
N TYR A 39 5.83 0.33 -23.61
CA TYR A 39 5.22 -0.42 -24.71
C TYR A 39 6.25 -1.14 -25.56
N PHE A 40 7.32 -0.46 -25.99
CA PHE A 40 8.37 -1.10 -26.79
C PHE A 40 9.14 -2.15 -25.99
N ALA A 41 9.39 -1.92 -24.69
CA ALA A 41 9.94 -2.93 -23.79
C ALA A 41 9.01 -4.15 -23.72
N ALA A 42 7.69 -3.94 -23.62
CA ALA A 42 6.72 -5.02 -23.61
C ALA A 42 6.76 -5.81 -24.92
N CYS A 43 6.83 -5.15 -26.07
CA CYS A 43 6.95 -5.81 -27.39
C CYS A 43 8.24 -6.62 -27.55
N ALA A 44 9.34 -6.20 -26.93
CA ALA A 44 10.63 -6.89 -27.00
C ALA A 44 10.66 -8.21 -26.20
N VAL A 45 9.73 -8.39 -25.25
CA VAL A 45 9.66 -9.60 -24.42
C VAL A 45 8.80 -10.67 -25.11
N ALA A 46 9.43 -11.77 -25.56
CA ALA A 46 8.71 -12.84 -26.25
C ALA A 46 7.99 -13.83 -25.31
N ASP A 47 8.39 -13.88 -24.04
CA ASP A 47 7.96 -14.90 -23.09
C ASP A 47 7.92 -14.35 -21.66
N TRP A 48 6.90 -14.74 -20.89
CA TRP A 48 6.71 -14.27 -19.53
C TRP A 48 7.80 -14.73 -18.57
N HIS A 49 8.54 -15.80 -18.92
CA HIS A 49 9.69 -16.26 -18.15
C HIS A 49 10.82 -15.22 -18.03
N PHE A 50 10.80 -14.19 -18.88
CA PHE A 50 11.64 -13.00 -18.69
C PHE A 50 11.30 -12.26 -17.40
N PHE A 51 10.02 -12.21 -17.00
CA PHE A 51 9.56 -11.51 -15.80
C PHE A 51 9.67 -12.38 -14.54
N LEU A 52 9.34 -13.67 -14.66
CA LEU A 52 9.31 -14.63 -13.55
C LEU A 52 10.16 -15.86 -13.93
N PRO A 53 11.24 -16.17 -13.20
CA PRO A 53 12.10 -17.31 -13.52
C PRO A 53 11.37 -18.67 -13.51
N SER A 54 11.60 -19.51 -14.52
CA SER A 54 11.01 -20.86 -14.64
C SER A 54 11.44 -21.82 -13.52
N ASP A 55 12.63 -21.58 -12.96
CA ASP A 55 13.27 -22.40 -11.93
C ASP A 55 12.97 -21.91 -10.51
N HIS A 56 11.95 -21.06 -10.34
CA HIS A 56 11.50 -20.63 -9.02
C HIS A 56 11.15 -21.84 -8.13
N SER A 57 11.83 -21.93 -6.99
CA SER A 57 11.51 -22.83 -5.88
C SER A 57 11.32 -21.99 -4.60
N PRO A 58 10.32 -22.32 -3.77
CA PRO A 58 10.11 -21.65 -2.50
C PRO A 58 11.21 -21.97 -1.47
N GLU A 59 11.98 -23.05 -1.65
CA GLU A 59 13.11 -23.42 -0.80
C GLU A 59 14.41 -22.76 -1.26
N GLN A 60 14.54 -22.48 -2.56
CA GLN A 60 15.74 -21.90 -3.14
C GLN A 60 15.38 -20.96 -4.30
N PRO A 61 15.35 -19.63 -4.06
CA PRO A 61 15.06 -18.67 -5.12
C PRO A 61 16.07 -18.78 -6.26
N SER A 62 15.57 -18.66 -7.48
CA SER A 62 16.39 -18.49 -8.67
C SER A 62 17.43 -17.38 -8.51
N SER A 63 18.58 -17.57 -9.16
CA SER A 63 19.60 -16.53 -9.35
C SER A 63 19.17 -15.44 -10.33
N GLN A 64 18.14 -15.71 -11.15
CA GLN A 64 17.55 -14.76 -12.08
C GLN A 64 16.71 -13.72 -11.32
N PRO A 65 16.64 -12.48 -11.81
CA PRO A 65 15.85 -11.43 -11.15
C PRO A 65 14.34 -11.68 -11.31
N TYR A 66 13.60 -11.46 -10.22
CA TYR A 66 12.15 -11.53 -10.17
C TYR A 66 11.54 -10.18 -10.53
N ARG A 67 11.51 -9.86 -11.82
CA ARG A 67 11.03 -8.56 -12.32
C ARG A 67 9.56 -8.29 -12.00
N ILE A 68 8.78 -9.33 -11.72
CA ILE A 68 7.39 -9.20 -11.24
C ILE A 68 7.25 -8.39 -9.93
N PHE A 69 8.33 -8.21 -9.17
CA PHE A 69 8.36 -7.41 -7.93
C PHE A 69 9.05 -6.06 -8.09
N GLU A 70 9.56 -5.75 -9.28
CA GLU A 70 10.22 -4.49 -9.55
C GLU A 70 9.23 -3.49 -10.13
N SER A 71 8.97 -2.38 -9.42
CA SER A 71 7.98 -1.37 -9.80
C SER A 71 8.11 -0.87 -11.26
N ARG A 72 9.34 -0.72 -11.76
CA ARG A 72 9.64 -0.32 -13.14
C ARG A 72 9.15 -1.29 -14.23
N TRP A 73 8.89 -2.55 -13.88
CA TRP A 73 8.40 -3.56 -14.84
C TRP A 73 6.89 -3.74 -14.80
N ARG A 74 6.20 -3.14 -13.82
CA ARG A 74 4.75 -3.30 -13.64
C ARG A 74 3.97 -2.95 -14.91
N GLU A 75 4.14 -1.74 -15.44
CA GLU A 75 3.41 -1.31 -16.64
C GLU A 75 3.84 -2.08 -17.89
N VAL A 76 5.11 -2.47 -17.98
CA VAL A 76 5.62 -3.34 -19.06
C VAL A 76 4.91 -4.69 -19.05
N ILE A 77 4.69 -5.26 -17.88
CA ILE A 77 3.99 -6.55 -17.70
C ILE A 77 2.51 -6.42 -18.07
N LEU A 78 1.83 -5.36 -17.65
CA LEU A 78 0.43 -5.12 -18.01
C LEU A 78 0.26 -4.92 -19.51
N LEU A 79 1.11 -4.11 -20.14
CA LEU A 79 1.14 -3.94 -21.60
C LEU A 79 1.46 -5.26 -22.31
N TRP A 80 2.34 -6.10 -21.75
CA TRP A 80 2.63 -7.42 -22.29
C TRP A 80 1.40 -8.34 -22.25
N LEU A 81 0.63 -8.31 -21.16
CA LEU A 81 -0.63 -9.06 -21.03
C LEU A 81 -1.73 -8.54 -21.99
N GLY A 82 -1.69 -7.26 -22.37
CA GLY A 82 -2.59 -6.68 -23.36
C GLY A 82 -2.29 -7.06 -24.82
N ARG A 83 -1.11 -7.65 -25.10
CA ARG A 83 -0.69 -7.99 -26.47
C ARG A 83 -1.45 -9.18 -27.05
N GLY A 84 -1.94 -9.06 -28.28
CA GLY A 84 -2.67 -10.15 -28.95
C GLY A 84 -1.81 -11.31 -29.45
N ASP A 85 -0.51 -11.12 -29.64
CA ASP A 85 0.41 -12.12 -30.22
C ASP A 85 0.98 -13.13 -29.19
N VAL A 86 0.65 -12.98 -27.91
CA VAL A 86 1.07 -13.87 -26.81
C VAL A 86 -0.12 -14.55 -26.10
N GLU A 87 -1.30 -14.58 -26.74
CA GLU A 87 -2.56 -15.03 -26.13
C GLU A 87 -2.46 -16.38 -25.42
N ASP A 88 -1.80 -17.36 -26.05
CA ASP A 88 -1.65 -18.73 -25.52
C ASP A 88 -0.82 -18.81 -24.23
N LYS A 89 -0.09 -17.75 -23.87
CA LYS A 89 0.82 -17.72 -22.71
C LYS A 89 0.26 -16.94 -21.51
N LYS A 90 -0.79 -16.15 -21.70
CA LYS A 90 -1.29 -15.22 -20.68
C LYS A 90 -1.88 -15.94 -19.48
N GLU A 91 -2.73 -16.95 -19.72
CA GLU A 91 -3.36 -17.71 -18.64
C GLU A 91 -2.32 -18.47 -17.81
N GLU A 92 -1.31 -19.05 -18.47
CA GLU A 92 -0.19 -19.71 -17.79
C GLU A 92 0.54 -18.73 -16.86
N PHE A 93 0.87 -17.54 -17.36
CA PHE A 93 1.57 -16.54 -16.56
C PHE A 93 0.74 -16.07 -15.36
N ILE A 94 -0.53 -15.73 -15.56
CA ILE A 94 -1.42 -15.36 -14.45
C ILE A 94 -1.54 -16.50 -13.43
N GLN A 95 -1.62 -17.76 -13.90
CA GLN A 95 -1.69 -18.91 -13.00
C GLN A 95 -0.39 -19.10 -12.21
N ALA A 96 0.77 -18.80 -12.81
CA ALA A 96 2.06 -18.80 -12.12
C ALA A 96 2.12 -17.71 -11.04
N LEU A 97 1.61 -16.51 -11.31
CA LEU A 97 1.52 -15.43 -10.33
C LEU A 97 0.57 -15.77 -9.16
N VAL A 98 -0.62 -16.30 -9.46
CA VAL A 98 -1.62 -16.70 -8.44
C VAL A 98 -1.09 -17.82 -7.54
N ASN A 99 -0.31 -18.74 -8.10
CA ASN A 99 0.26 -19.88 -7.37
C ASN A 99 1.66 -19.61 -6.82
N PHE A 100 2.17 -18.37 -6.91
CA PHE A 100 3.51 -18.03 -6.45
C PHE A 100 3.67 -18.39 -4.97
N LYS A 101 4.75 -19.10 -4.65
CA LYS A 101 5.10 -19.47 -3.28
C LYS A 101 6.35 -18.73 -2.90
N ASP A 102 6.24 -17.74 -2.03
CA ASP A 102 7.37 -16.89 -1.67
C ASP A 102 8.37 -17.52 -0.70
N GLY A 103 8.07 -18.74 -0.21
CA GLY A 103 8.94 -19.47 0.70
C GLY A 103 8.96 -18.90 2.11
N MET A 104 7.99 -18.07 2.47
CA MET A 104 7.89 -17.41 3.78
C MET A 104 6.49 -17.61 4.36
N ASP A 105 6.40 -17.94 5.66
CA ASP A 105 5.10 -18.18 6.32
C ASP A 105 4.18 -16.94 6.27
N ALA A 106 4.78 -15.75 6.28
CA ALA A 106 4.11 -14.45 6.28
C ALA A 106 3.56 -14.01 4.90
N GLN A 107 3.93 -14.70 3.80
CA GLN A 107 3.32 -14.58 2.46
C GLN A 107 3.38 -13.19 1.79
N PHE A 108 4.33 -12.33 2.13
CA PHE A 108 4.44 -10.96 1.59
C PHE A 108 4.45 -10.91 0.06
N TYR A 109 5.33 -11.67 -0.60
CA TYR A 109 5.52 -11.59 -2.06
C TYR A 109 4.48 -12.42 -2.82
N LYS A 110 3.84 -13.37 -2.15
CA LYS A 110 2.66 -14.05 -2.70
C LYS A 110 1.53 -13.05 -2.94
N PHE A 111 1.26 -12.15 -2.00
CA PHE A 111 0.26 -11.11 -2.21
C PHE A 111 0.71 -10.11 -3.29
N SER A 112 1.98 -9.71 -3.34
CA SER A 112 2.49 -8.85 -4.42
C SER A 112 2.30 -9.47 -5.82
N ALA A 113 2.60 -10.77 -5.98
CA ALA A 113 2.39 -11.49 -7.23
C ALA A 113 0.91 -11.57 -7.61
N LEU A 114 0.05 -11.83 -6.62
CA LEU A 114 -1.39 -11.86 -6.79
C LEU A 114 -1.98 -10.49 -7.17
N TRP A 115 -1.50 -9.37 -6.59
CA TRP A 115 -1.97 -8.03 -6.97
C TRP A 115 -1.63 -7.74 -8.43
N LEU A 116 -0.44 -8.14 -8.89
CA LEU A 116 -0.07 -8.05 -10.29
C LEU A 116 -0.97 -8.93 -11.17
N ALA A 117 -1.29 -10.15 -10.74
CA ALA A 117 -2.23 -11.03 -11.42
C ALA A 117 -3.63 -10.40 -11.53
N ALA A 118 -4.10 -9.77 -10.46
CA ALA A 118 -5.39 -9.10 -10.39
C ALA A 118 -5.50 -7.90 -11.34
N ALA A 119 -4.44 -7.07 -11.43
CA ALA A 119 -4.39 -6.03 -12.46
C ALA A 119 -4.34 -6.64 -13.86
N GLY A 120 -3.54 -7.69 -14.04
CA GLY A 120 -3.31 -8.36 -15.32
C GLY A 120 -4.56 -8.99 -15.96
N ILE A 121 -5.52 -9.48 -15.17
CA ILE A 121 -6.78 -10.03 -15.73
C ILE A 121 -7.68 -8.97 -16.38
N SER A 122 -7.43 -7.68 -16.17
CA SER A 122 -8.17 -6.62 -16.86
C SER A 122 -7.72 -6.43 -18.32
N GLU A 123 -6.49 -6.86 -18.64
CA GLU A 123 -5.85 -6.65 -19.94
C GLU A 123 -6.32 -7.64 -21.02
N PHE A 124 -6.92 -8.77 -20.63
CA PHE A 124 -7.40 -9.79 -21.55
C PHE A 124 -8.63 -10.53 -21.03
N LYS A 125 -9.40 -11.15 -21.93
CA LYS A 125 -10.69 -11.77 -21.59
C LYS A 125 -10.55 -13.17 -21.01
N SER A 126 -9.94 -13.34 -19.83
CA SER A 126 -9.97 -14.62 -19.12
C SER A 126 -11.09 -14.69 -18.08
N ARG A 127 -12.25 -15.20 -18.51
CA ARG A 127 -13.42 -15.35 -17.62
C ARG A 127 -13.12 -16.28 -16.45
N SER A 128 -12.43 -17.39 -16.70
CA SER A 128 -12.16 -18.42 -15.69
C SER A 128 -11.26 -17.92 -14.56
N LEU A 129 -10.26 -17.10 -14.86
CA LEU A 129 -9.34 -16.53 -13.87
C LEU A 129 -10.00 -15.40 -13.09
N ALA A 130 -10.72 -14.51 -13.77
CA ALA A 130 -11.44 -13.42 -13.12
C ALA A 130 -12.53 -13.94 -12.15
N ASP A 131 -13.23 -15.04 -12.48
CA ASP A 131 -14.21 -15.70 -11.60
C ASP A 131 -13.59 -16.34 -10.34
N LYS A 132 -12.27 -16.54 -10.32
CA LYS A 132 -11.55 -17.06 -9.15
C LYS A 132 -10.90 -15.94 -8.33
N ILE A 133 -10.22 -15.02 -9.00
CA ILE A 133 -9.41 -13.99 -8.35
C ILE A 133 -10.31 -12.96 -7.66
N ILE A 134 -11.33 -12.42 -8.35
CA ILE A 134 -12.12 -11.29 -7.84
C ILE A 134 -12.89 -11.65 -6.55
N PRO A 135 -13.58 -12.80 -6.44
CA PRO A 135 -14.22 -13.18 -5.17
C PRO A 135 -13.21 -13.35 -4.04
N GLN A 136 -11.98 -13.78 -4.35
CA GLN A 136 -10.91 -13.93 -3.37
C GLN A 136 -10.42 -12.56 -2.88
N LEU A 137 -10.28 -11.57 -3.78
CA LEU A 137 -9.98 -10.17 -3.43
C LEU A 137 -11.07 -9.58 -2.53
N VAL A 138 -12.34 -9.76 -2.87
CA VAL A 138 -13.46 -9.28 -2.04
C VAL A 138 -13.41 -9.93 -0.66
N LYS A 139 -13.19 -11.25 -0.59
CA LYS A 139 -12.99 -11.96 0.69
C LYS A 139 -11.82 -11.38 1.49
N TRP A 140 -10.68 -11.14 0.87
CA TRP A 140 -9.50 -10.58 1.57
C TRP A 140 -9.70 -9.13 2.01
N GLY A 141 -10.37 -8.32 1.21
CA GLY A 141 -10.62 -6.90 1.46
C GLY A 141 -11.67 -6.64 2.55
N PHE A 142 -12.68 -7.50 2.66
CA PHE A 142 -13.86 -7.25 3.50
C PHE A 142 -14.15 -8.35 4.52
N GLY A 143 -13.50 -9.51 4.38
CA GLY A 143 -13.73 -10.68 5.21
C GLY A 143 -14.83 -11.59 4.69
N TYR A 144 -15.20 -12.56 5.50
CA TYR A 144 -16.25 -13.53 5.21
C TYR A 144 -16.88 -14.09 6.48
N PHE A 145 -18.12 -14.56 6.38
CA PHE A 145 -18.76 -15.28 7.47
C PHE A 145 -18.22 -16.71 7.58
N ASN A 146 -17.52 -17.03 8.68
CA ASN A 146 -17.02 -18.38 8.93
C ASN A 146 -18.11 -19.23 9.58
N ILE A 147 -18.69 -20.16 8.82
CA ILE A 147 -19.78 -21.04 9.26
C ILE A 147 -19.37 -21.90 10.48
N LYS A 148 -18.11 -22.34 10.57
CA LYS A 148 -17.67 -23.18 11.70
C LYS A 148 -17.55 -22.39 13.00
N LYS A 149 -17.07 -21.14 12.91
CA LYS A 149 -16.90 -20.27 14.07
C LYS A 149 -18.11 -19.39 14.36
N GLN A 150 -19.11 -19.36 13.47
CA GLN A 150 -20.31 -18.51 13.54
C GLN A 150 -19.97 -17.02 13.75
N GLN A 151 -18.88 -16.57 13.13
CA GLN A 151 -18.41 -15.18 13.26
C GLN A 151 -17.83 -14.68 11.94
N TRP A 152 -17.88 -13.36 11.76
CA TRP A 152 -17.17 -12.70 10.68
C TRP A 152 -15.66 -12.83 10.90
N GLN A 153 -14.92 -13.16 9.84
CA GLN A 153 -13.46 -13.22 9.86
C GLN A 153 -12.87 -12.24 8.85
N THR A 154 -11.93 -11.44 9.33
CA THR A 154 -11.13 -10.51 8.54
C THR A 154 -9.70 -11.03 8.38
N PHE A 155 -8.87 -10.28 7.66
CA PHE A 155 -7.46 -10.58 7.39
C PHE A 155 -6.57 -9.49 8.00
N LEU A 156 -5.25 -9.64 7.93
CA LEU A 156 -4.34 -8.57 8.35
C LEU A 156 -4.58 -7.30 7.53
N ASP A 157 -4.41 -6.16 8.18
CA ASP A 157 -4.75 -4.85 7.61
C ASP A 157 -4.05 -4.58 6.26
N PRO A 158 -2.74 -4.85 6.07
CA PRO A 158 -2.10 -4.70 4.77
C PRO A 158 -2.73 -5.52 3.64
N ILE A 159 -3.21 -6.73 3.96
CA ILE A 159 -3.90 -7.61 3.00
C ILE A 159 -5.27 -7.02 2.67
N GLN A 160 -6.02 -6.56 3.68
CA GLN A 160 -7.32 -5.94 3.47
C GLN A 160 -7.18 -4.67 2.62
N TYR A 161 -6.22 -3.81 2.91
CA TYR A 161 -5.98 -2.57 2.17
C TYR A 161 -5.52 -2.86 0.74
N GLY A 162 -4.55 -3.75 0.54
CA GLY A 162 -4.08 -4.14 -0.80
C GLY A 162 -5.18 -4.73 -1.67
N ALA A 163 -6.03 -5.59 -1.10
CA ALA A 163 -7.18 -6.15 -1.83
C ALA A 163 -8.18 -5.08 -2.26
N ARG A 164 -8.47 -4.10 -1.39
CA ARG A 164 -9.38 -2.99 -1.69
C ARG A 164 -8.81 -2.04 -2.73
N ASP A 165 -7.50 -1.77 -2.68
CA ASP A 165 -6.80 -0.88 -3.60
C ASP A 165 -6.68 -1.44 -5.02
N ILE A 166 -6.51 -2.76 -5.16
CA ILE A 166 -6.38 -3.40 -6.47
C ILE A 166 -7.73 -3.64 -7.17
N LEU A 167 -8.83 -3.79 -6.43
CA LEU A 167 -10.16 -4.09 -6.98
C LEU A 167 -10.60 -3.16 -8.13
N PRO A 168 -10.43 -1.82 -8.05
CA PRO A 168 -10.71 -0.90 -9.14
C PRO A 168 -9.93 -1.17 -10.44
N GLN A 169 -8.78 -1.83 -10.35
CA GLN A 169 -7.88 -2.15 -11.46
C GLN A 169 -8.18 -3.52 -12.08
N THR A 170 -9.23 -4.22 -11.62
CA THR A 170 -9.65 -5.53 -12.13
C THR A 170 -10.82 -5.42 -13.14
N ASP A 171 -11.46 -6.55 -13.50
CA ASP A 171 -12.73 -6.52 -14.25
C ASP A 171 -13.82 -5.79 -13.43
N ARG A 172 -14.03 -4.53 -13.80
CA ARG A 172 -14.95 -3.60 -13.13
C ARG A 172 -16.36 -4.17 -12.98
N GLN A 173 -16.90 -4.83 -14.01
CA GLN A 173 -18.29 -5.32 -13.96
C GLN A 173 -18.44 -6.45 -12.94
N ARG A 174 -17.45 -7.35 -12.89
CA ARG A 174 -17.42 -8.44 -11.91
C ARG A 174 -17.16 -7.95 -10.51
N ALA A 175 -16.20 -7.03 -10.33
CA ALA A 175 -15.93 -6.43 -9.04
C ALA A 175 -17.19 -5.74 -8.47
N ILE A 176 -17.91 -4.98 -9.29
CA ILE A 176 -19.21 -4.38 -8.91
C ILE A 176 -20.20 -5.46 -8.46
N LYS A 177 -20.37 -6.51 -9.25
CA LYS A 177 -21.30 -7.60 -8.92
C LYS A 177 -20.95 -8.26 -7.58
N GLU A 178 -19.70 -8.64 -7.36
CA GLU A 178 -19.28 -9.31 -6.12
C GLU A 178 -19.41 -8.39 -4.89
N LEU A 179 -19.18 -7.08 -5.04
CA LEU A 179 -19.40 -6.10 -3.98
C LEU A 179 -20.90 -5.92 -3.69
N CYS A 180 -21.75 -5.87 -4.71
CA CYS A 180 -23.21 -5.85 -4.55
C CYS A 180 -23.72 -7.11 -3.82
N ASP A 181 -23.26 -8.29 -4.24
CA ASP A 181 -23.62 -9.56 -3.60
C ASP A 181 -23.21 -9.56 -2.10
N LEU A 182 -22.06 -8.95 -1.76
CA LEU A 182 -21.61 -8.80 -0.38
C LEU A 182 -22.41 -7.78 0.44
N LEU A 183 -22.94 -6.72 -0.17
CA LEU A 183 -23.84 -5.77 0.51
C LEU A 183 -25.17 -6.40 0.91
N GLU A 184 -25.68 -7.32 0.10
CA GLU A 184 -26.92 -8.06 0.35
C GLU A 184 -26.74 -9.19 1.39
N CYS A 185 -25.51 -9.46 1.82
CA CYS A 185 -25.22 -10.50 2.79
C CYS A 185 -25.74 -10.13 4.19
N LEU A 186 -26.79 -10.82 4.65
CA LEU A 186 -27.42 -10.60 5.96
C LEU A 186 -26.48 -10.76 7.17
N GLN A 187 -25.41 -11.54 7.03
CA GLN A 187 -24.44 -11.81 8.10
C GLN A 187 -23.24 -10.83 8.06
N CYS A 188 -23.24 -9.88 7.11
CA CYS A 188 -22.18 -8.90 6.94
C CYS A 188 -22.31 -7.80 8.02
N PRO A 189 -21.30 -7.59 8.87
CA PRO A 189 -21.34 -6.54 9.89
C PRO A 189 -21.49 -5.15 9.27
N THR A 190 -22.14 -4.23 9.97
CA THR A 190 -22.36 -2.85 9.49
C THR A 190 -21.06 -2.14 9.11
N ASP A 191 -19.96 -2.36 9.85
CA ASP A 191 -18.63 -1.81 9.51
C ASP A 191 -18.14 -2.33 8.14
N THR A 192 -18.32 -3.63 7.88
CA THR A 192 -17.97 -4.24 6.61
C THR A 192 -18.86 -3.74 5.49
N ARG A 193 -20.18 -3.70 5.67
CA ARG A 193 -21.12 -3.11 4.69
C ARG A 193 -20.72 -1.69 4.34
N ARG A 194 -20.32 -0.89 5.33
CA ARG A 194 -19.80 0.47 5.14
C ARG A 194 -18.55 0.47 4.25
N ARG A 195 -17.53 -0.34 4.56
CA ARG A 195 -16.30 -0.45 3.76
C ARG A 195 -16.59 -0.87 2.31
N VAL A 196 -17.50 -1.82 2.13
CA VAL A 196 -17.94 -2.30 0.80
C VAL A 196 -18.60 -1.17 0.03
N ALA A 197 -19.53 -0.44 0.65
CA ALA A 197 -20.22 0.69 0.02
C ALA A 197 -19.26 1.80 -0.41
N VAL A 198 -18.25 2.14 0.41
CA VAL A 198 -17.21 3.10 0.02
C VAL A 198 -16.41 2.62 -1.18
N SER A 199 -15.94 1.37 -1.16
CA SER A 199 -15.17 0.79 -2.26
C SER A 199 -15.99 0.75 -3.55
N LEU A 200 -17.27 0.40 -3.45
CA LEU A 200 -18.20 0.37 -4.58
C LEU A 200 -18.52 1.77 -5.10
N GLY A 201 -18.61 2.79 -4.23
CA GLY A 201 -18.77 4.20 -4.62
C GLY A 201 -17.59 4.71 -5.46
N SER A 202 -16.35 4.32 -5.12
CA SER A 202 -15.16 4.64 -5.93
C SER A 202 -15.16 3.93 -7.29
N ILE A 203 -15.63 2.68 -7.36
CA ILE A 203 -15.64 1.88 -8.59
C ILE A 203 -16.83 2.22 -9.49
N ASN A 204 -17.97 2.61 -8.92
CA ASN A 204 -19.23 2.86 -9.63
C ASN A 204 -20.00 4.04 -9.01
N PRO A 205 -19.51 5.29 -9.23
CA PRO A 205 -20.21 6.48 -8.79
C PRO A 205 -21.65 6.52 -9.34
N GLY A 206 -22.62 6.94 -8.51
CA GLY A 206 -24.03 7.03 -8.86
C GLY A 206 -24.81 5.69 -8.78
N ASN A 207 -24.21 4.63 -8.22
CA ASN A 207 -24.91 3.35 -8.06
C ASN A 207 -26.04 3.46 -7.02
N ALA A 208 -27.29 3.21 -7.45
CA ALA A 208 -28.47 3.33 -6.60
C ALA A 208 -28.48 2.38 -5.39
N GLN A 209 -27.91 1.17 -5.49
CA GLN A 209 -27.79 0.24 -4.37
C GLN A 209 -26.81 0.78 -3.31
N VAL A 210 -25.68 1.35 -3.75
CA VAL A 210 -24.71 1.99 -2.86
C VAL A 210 -25.36 3.15 -2.11
N ILE A 211 -26.07 4.02 -2.83
CA ILE A 211 -26.76 5.17 -2.23
C ILE A 211 -27.75 4.67 -1.16
N ALA A 212 -28.60 3.70 -1.49
CA ALA A 212 -29.59 3.16 -0.55
C ALA A 212 -28.94 2.58 0.73
N VAL A 213 -27.85 1.82 0.59
CA VAL A 213 -27.13 1.25 1.74
C VAL A 213 -26.44 2.33 2.57
N LEU A 214 -25.78 3.30 1.93
CA LEU A 214 -25.14 4.41 2.64
C LEU A 214 -26.19 5.26 3.37
N GLU A 215 -27.36 5.50 2.80
CA GLU A 215 -28.48 6.19 3.47
C GLU A 215 -29.03 5.38 4.67
N GLU A 216 -29.08 4.05 4.57
CA GLU A 216 -29.44 3.18 5.69
C GLU A 216 -28.43 3.27 6.83
N ILE A 217 -27.14 3.07 6.53
CA ILE A 217 -26.04 3.17 7.51
C ILE A 217 -26.00 4.58 8.12
N PHE A 218 -26.28 5.62 7.33
CA PHE A 218 -26.37 6.98 7.81
C PHE A 218 -27.47 7.18 8.87
N ARG A 219 -28.65 6.56 8.67
CA ARG A 219 -29.77 6.62 9.63
C ARG A 219 -29.48 5.87 10.93
N GLU A 220 -28.69 4.81 10.88
CA GLU A 220 -28.31 3.98 12.04
C GLU A 220 -27.14 4.57 12.83
N ALA A 221 -26.37 5.49 12.26
CA ALA A 221 -25.22 6.08 12.92
C ALA A 221 -25.64 7.11 13.98
N GLU A 222 -25.34 6.81 15.25
CA GLU A 222 -25.60 7.72 16.38
C GLU A 222 -24.47 8.75 16.55
N ASP A 223 -23.23 8.34 16.35
CA ASP A 223 -22.03 9.16 16.58
C ASP A 223 -21.68 10.08 15.41
N ILE A 224 -21.08 11.23 15.75
CA ILE A 224 -20.73 12.27 14.78
C ILE A 224 -19.70 11.81 13.74
N HIS A 225 -18.70 11.02 14.15
CA HIS A 225 -17.61 10.59 13.26
C HIS A 225 -18.08 9.58 12.20
N PRO A 226 -18.79 8.48 12.55
CA PRO A 226 -19.42 7.62 11.55
C PRO A 226 -20.38 8.38 10.62
N ARG A 227 -21.21 9.31 11.16
CA ARG A 227 -22.13 10.12 10.34
C ARG A 227 -21.40 10.99 9.32
N MET A 228 -20.35 11.70 9.73
CA MET A 228 -19.53 12.51 8.82
C MET A 228 -18.90 11.68 7.70
N TRP A 229 -18.39 10.50 8.04
CA TRP A 229 -17.69 9.65 7.08
C TRP A 229 -18.65 9.02 6.05
N VAL A 230 -19.85 8.64 6.49
CA VAL A 230 -20.91 8.20 5.59
C VAL A 230 -21.42 9.35 4.71
N ALA A 231 -21.54 10.57 5.25
CA ALA A 231 -21.91 11.75 4.47
C ALA A 231 -20.85 12.09 3.40
N TYR A 232 -19.56 11.98 3.73
CA TYR A 232 -18.46 12.10 2.75
C TYR A 232 -18.59 11.07 1.63
N SER A 233 -18.82 9.81 2.00
CA SER A 233 -18.96 8.71 1.04
C SER A 233 -20.18 8.87 0.13
N LEU A 234 -21.32 9.32 0.69
CA LEU A 234 -22.53 9.68 -0.06
C LEU A 234 -22.24 10.82 -1.04
N GLY A 235 -21.56 11.87 -0.60
CA GLY A 235 -21.24 13.01 -1.47
C GLY A 235 -20.28 12.68 -2.62
N ASN A 236 -19.33 11.77 -2.41
CA ASN A 236 -18.47 11.26 -3.49
C ASN A 236 -19.24 10.35 -4.47
N THR A 237 -20.22 9.61 -3.98
CA THR A 237 -21.02 8.68 -4.79
C THR A 237 -22.14 9.40 -5.54
N ASP A 238 -22.75 10.40 -4.92
CA ASP A 238 -23.89 11.19 -5.40
C ASP A 238 -23.65 12.69 -5.08
N PRO A 239 -22.84 13.38 -5.91
CA PRO A 239 -22.57 14.80 -5.72
C PRO A 239 -23.87 15.62 -5.71
N GLY A 240 -24.09 16.37 -4.64
CA GLY A 240 -25.35 17.10 -4.43
C GLY A 240 -26.40 16.33 -3.61
N ASN A 241 -26.07 15.16 -3.04
CA ASN A 241 -26.98 14.41 -2.18
C ASN A 241 -27.49 15.27 -1.01
N ALA A 242 -28.79 15.56 -1.03
CA ALA A 242 -29.42 16.47 -0.07
C ALA A 242 -29.34 15.97 1.38
N GLN A 243 -29.35 14.64 1.60
CA GLN A 243 -29.22 14.08 2.95
C GLN A 243 -27.80 14.29 3.50
N ALA A 244 -26.77 14.00 2.70
CA ALA A 244 -25.38 14.24 3.08
C ALA A 244 -25.11 15.74 3.37
N ILE A 245 -25.61 16.63 2.50
CA ILE A 245 -25.50 18.09 2.70
C ILE A 245 -26.18 18.53 3.99
N SER A 246 -27.43 18.09 4.22
CA SER A 246 -28.20 18.48 5.41
C SER A 246 -27.52 17.99 6.70
N ALA A 247 -27.03 16.75 6.69
CA ALA A 247 -26.30 16.14 7.79
C ALA A 247 -25.04 16.92 8.18
N LEU A 248 -24.20 17.25 7.20
CA LEU A 248 -22.99 18.03 7.45
C LEU A 248 -23.32 19.43 7.96
N GLN A 249 -24.40 20.04 7.46
CA GLN A 249 -24.89 21.32 7.99
C GLN A 249 -25.40 21.23 9.43
N GLU A 250 -25.99 20.10 9.85
CA GLU A 250 -26.38 19.84 11.24
C GLU A 250 -25.16 19.66 12.13
N ILE A 251 -24.19 18.84 11.70
CA ILE A 251 -22.92 18.62 12.42
C ILE A 251 -22.19 19.95 12.67
N LEU A 252 -22.13 20.83 11.66
CA LEU A 252 -21.54 22.17 11.78
C LEU A 252 -22.24 23.07 12.82
N LYS A 253 -23.52 22.82 13.13
CA LYS A 253 -24.27 23.56 14.16
C LYS A 253 -24.11 22.95 15.55
N GLU A 254 -24.13 21.62 15.63
CA GLU A 254 -24.19 20.89 16.90
C GLU A 254 -22.83 20.79 17.59
N THR A 255 -21.77 20.55 16.82
CA THR A 255 -20.43 20.37 17.41
C THR A 255 -19.76 21.72 17.69
N GLN A 256 -19.11 21.82 18.85
CA GLN A 256 -18.19 22.91 19.18
C GLN A 256 -16.73 22.52 18.97
N ASP A 257 -16.46 21.24 18.66
CA ASP A 257 -15.11 20.78 18.40
C ASP A 257 -14.58 21.37 17.08
N THR A 258 -13.51 22.15 17.18
CA THR A 258 -12.93 22.89 16.06
C THR A 258 -12.46 21.95 14.95
N TYR A 259 -11.91 20.78 15.31
CA TYR A 259 -11.42 19.80 14.32
C TYR A 259 -12.58 19.18 13.54
N THR A 260 -13.59 18.69 14.24
CA THR A 260 -14.81 18.11 13.67
C THR A 260 -15.56 19.12 12.80
N ARG A 261 -15.69 20.38 13.26
CA ARG A 261 -16.29 21.48 12.47
C ARG A 261 -15.50 21.74 11.18
N MET A 262 -14.17 21.77 11.26
CA MET A 262 -13.33 22.01 10.08
C MET A 262 -13.47 20.86 9.07
N GLN A 263 -13.41 19.62 9.53
CA GLN A 263 -13.57 18.43 8.68
C GLN A 263 -14.95 18.42 8.01
N ALA A 264 -16.03 18.68 8.76
CA ALA A 264 -17.38 18.76 8.18
C ALA A 264 -17.49 19.89 7.14
N ALA A 265 -16.84 21.03 7.36
CA ALA A 265 -16.82 22.14 6.41
C ALA A 265 -15.99 21.81 5.14
N LEU A 266 -14.88 21.08 5.27
CA LEU A 266 -14.09 20.62 4.12
C LEU A 266 -14.90 19.67 3.24
N ILE A 267 -15.49 18.64 3.85
CA ILE A 267 -16.36 17.68 3.17
C ILE A 267 -17.52 18.40 2.50
N LEU A 268 -18.20 19.30 3.21
CA LEU A 268 -19.34 20.04 2.66
C LEU A 268 -18.94 20.95 1.49
N LYS A 269 -17.73 21.50 1.48
CA LYS A 269 -17.21 22.28 0.35
C LYS A 269 -16.89 21.40 -0.87
N GLU A 270 -16.46 20.16 -0.67
CA GLU A 270 -16.21 19.23 -1.78
C GLU A 270 -17.52 18.79 -2.44
N ILE A 271 -18.58 18.58 -1.65
CA ILE A 271 -19.89 18.11 -2.13
C ILE A 271 -20.76 19.26 -2.63
N ASP A 272 -20.68 20.43 -1.99
CA ASP A 272 -21.42 21.65 -2.32
C ASP A 272 -20.45 22.86 -2.27
N PRO A 273 -19.71 23.12 -3.37
CA PRO A 273 -18.70 24.18 -3.42
C PRO A 273 -19.22 25.59 -3.13
N GLU A 274 -20.52 25.83 -3.33
CA GLU A 274 -21.17 27.12 -3.10
C GLU A 274 -21.75 27.25 -1.68
N ASN A 275 -21.55 26.26 -0.82
CA ASN A 275 -22.10 26.24 0.53
C ASN A 275 -21.53 27.37 1.41
N VAL A 276 -22.34 28.40 1.65
CA VAL A 276 -21.94 29.61 2.39
C VAL A 276 -21.47 29.30 3.81
N ARG A 277 -22.06 28.30 4.49
CA ARG A 277 -21.66 27.90 5.85
C ARG A 277 -20.31 27.22 5.88
N ALA A 278 -20.06 26.30 4.94
CA ALA A 278 -18.74 25.67 4.81
C ALA A 278 -17.66 26.74 4.57
N ILE A 279 -17.93 27.68 3.65
CA ILE A 279 -17.01 28.77 3.34
C ILE A 279 -16.76 29.67 4.56
N SER A 280 -17.78 29.97 5.37
CA SER A 280 -17.60 30.82 6.56
C SER A 280 -16.74 30.13 7.62
N VAL A 281 -17.03 28.86 7.92
CA VAL A 281 -16.26 28.07 8.90
C VAL A 281 -14.80 27.94 8.47
N LEU A 282 -14.54 27.66 7.19
CA LEU A 282 -13.17 27.56 6.65
C LEU A 282 -12.42 28.90 6.64
N LYS A 283 -13.12 30.04 6.58
CA LYS A 283 -12.52 31.37 6.72
C LYS A 283 -12.19 31.70 8.18
N GLU A 284 -13.07 31.34 9.10
CA GLU A 284 -12.87 31.55 10.54
C GLU A 284 -11.74 30.68 11.11
N THR A 285 -11.62 29.43 10.68
CA THR A 285 -10.58 28.50 11.14
C THR A 285 -9.17 28.82 10.63
N LYS A 286 -9.04 29.47 9.46
CA LYS A 286 -7.75 29.95 8.94
C LYS A 286 -7.02 30.95 9.85
N HIS A 287 -7.73 31.60 10.77
CA HIS A 287 -7.16 32.59 11.69
C HIS A 287 -6.88 32.04 13.11
N GLY A 288 -7.34 30.82 13.44
CA GLY A 288 -7.35 30.33 14.82
C GLY A 288 -6.57 29.04 15.11
N ASN A 289 -6.03 28.34 14.10
CA ASN A 289 -5.51 26.99 14.30
C ASN A 289 -4.00 26.87 14.04
N THR A 290 -3.21 27.15 15.08
CA THR A 290 -1.75 26.94 15.14
C THR A 290 -1.36 25.46 15.10
N GLY A 291 -2.24 24.53 15.50
CA GLY A 291 -1.93 23.09 15.55
C GLY A 291 -1.74 22.41 14.19
N TRP A 292 -2.54 22.79 13.18
CA TRP A 292 -2.42 22.22 11.83
C TRP A 292 -1.28 22.87 11.05
N GLN A 293 -1.01 24.16 11.28
CA GLN A 293 0.19 24.81 10.77
C GLN A 293 1.45 24.18 11.34
N VAL A 294 1.48 23.72 12.60
CA VAL A 294 2.64 22.97 13.14
C VAL A 294 2.76 21.58 12.48
N ALA A 295 1.66 20.88 12.21
CA ALA A 295 1.70 19.59 11.50
C ALA A 295 2.12 19.70 10.01
N GLU A 296 1.69 20.75 9.31
CA GLU A 296 2.01 21.02 7.90
C GLU A 296 3.36 21.74 7.71
N SER A 297 3.76 22.60 8.66
CA SER A 297 5.05 23.32 8.62
C SER A 297 6.23 22.52 9.19
N SER A 298 5.99 21.53 10.05
CA SER A 298 7.03 20.58 10.51
C SER A 298 7.30 19.45 9.51
N GLY A 299 6.53 19.39 8.40
CA GLY A 299 6.81 18.58 7.22
C GLY A 299 7.92 19.14 6.32
N LYS A 300 8.47 20.32 6.64
CA LYS A 300 9.71 20.81 6.02
C LYS A 300 10.89 20.10 6.67
N ARG A 301 11.40 19.09 5.95
CA ARG A 301 12.70 18.45 6.17
C ARG A 301 13.76 19.52 6.37
N ASP A 302 14.24 19.68 7.60
CA ASP A 302 15.44 20.46 7.88
C ASP A 302 16.61 19.47 8.11
N PRO A 303 17.59 19.36 7.18
CA PRO A 303 18.66 18.36 7.27
C PRO A 303 19.75 18.65 8.30
N GLU A 304 19.61 19.65 9.18
CA GLU A 304 20.77 20.30 9.79
C GLU A 304 21.21 19.83 11.19
N HIS A 305 20.56 18.86 11.85
CA HIS A 305 20.95 18.45 13.21
C HIS A 305 21.32 16.95 13.44
N PRO A 306 22.24 16.34 12.66
CA PRO A 306 22.78 15.00 12.97
C PRO A 306 23.45 14.88 14.36
N GLN A 307 23.83 16.01 14.97
CA GLN A 307 24.55 16.05 16.25
C GLN A 307 23.66 15.75 17.47
N GLU A 308 22.34 15.74 17.31
CA GLU A 308 21.38 15.48 18.40
C GLU A 308 21.05 13.98 18.57
N ILE A 309 21.32 13.17 17.55
CA ILE A 309 20.99 11.73 17.55
C ILE A 309 21.64 10.98 18.72
N PRO A 310 22.95 11.13 19.03
CA PRO A 310 23.57 10.44 20.15
C PRO A 310 22.95 10.84 21.50
N ALA A 311 22.51 12.10 21.65
CA ALA A 311 21.86 12.57 22.87
C ALA A 311 20.47 11.94 23.03
N LEU A 312 19.69 11.84 21.95
CA LEU A 312 18.39 11.16 21.94
C LEU A 312 18.52 9.65 22.18
N VAL A 313 19.52 8.99 21.58
CA VAL A 313 19.81 7.57 21.84
C VAL A 313 20.19 7.35 23.30
N LYS A 314 21.01 8.23 23.88
CA LYS A 314 21.35 8.17 25.29
C LYS A 314 20.11 8.37 26.16
N LEU A 315 19.26 9.36 25.83
CA LEU A 315 18.02 9.64 26.52
C LEU A 315 17.08 8.42 26.54
N LEU A 316 16.93 7.71 25.41
CA LEU A 316 16.12 6.49 25.34
C LEU A 316 16.60 5.39 26.29
N LYS A 317 17.90 5.29 26.54
CA LYS A 317 18.49 4.27 27.44
C LYS A 317 18.36 4.63 28.92
N GLU A 318 18.22 5.92 29.23
CA GLU A 318 18.26 6.45 30.61
C GLU A 318 16.88 6.88 31.13
N THR A 319 15.92 7.14 30.24
CA THR A 319 14.59 7.62 30.62
C THR A 319 13.69 6.50 31.12
N ASN A 320 13.02 6.72 32.25
CA ASN A 320 11.87 5.93 32.70
C ASN A 320 10.55 6.68 32.48
N ASP A 321 10.60 7.91 31.94
CA ASP A 321 9.42 8.70 31.66
C ASP A 321 8.86 8.33 30.28
N TYR A 322 7.62 7.87 30.29
CA TYR A 322 6.88 7.43 29.12
C TYR A 322 6.75 8.51 28.04
N SER A 323 6.44 9.75 28.44
CA SER A 323 6.21 10.86 27.49
C SER A 323 7.52 11.28 26.84
N ILE A 324 8.60 11.31 27.63
CA ILE A 324 9.95 11.60 27.13
C ILE A 324 10.43 10.51 26.18
N CYS A 325 10.14 9.24 26.49
CA CYS A 325 10.46 8.11 25.62
C CYS A 325 9.78 8.24 24.25
N LEU A 326 8.46 8.41 24.22
CA LEU A 326 7.70 8.58 22.97
C LEU A 326 8.19 9.78 22.16
N GLN A 327 8.47 10.91 22.81
CA GLN A 327 8.96 12.10 22.14
C GLN A 327 10.36 11.88 21.54
N ALA A 328 11.24 11.16 22.22
CA ALA A 328 12.55 10.80 21.70
C ALA A 328 12.45 9.83 20.51
N VAL A 329 11.59 8.80 20.58
CA VAL A 329 11.31 7.89 19.45
C VAL A 329 10.78 8.63 18.24
N TRP A 330 9.80 9.52 18.44
CA TRP A 330 9.21 10.32 17.37
C TRP A 330 10.25 11.25 16.74
N THR A 331 11.05 11.94 17.56
CA THR A 331 12.10 12.84 17.07
C THR A 331 13.15 12.08 16.26
N LEU A 332 13.59 10.91 16.74
CA LEU A 332 14.49 10.03 15.99
C LEU A 332 13.90 9.59 14.65
N GLY A 333 12.58 9.34 14.58
CA GLY A 333 11.90 9.06 13.30
C GLY A 333 12.04 10.17 12.27
N LYS A 334 12.09 11.43 12.72
CA LYS A 334 12.20 12.60 11.84
C LYS A 334 13.63 12.96 11.44
N ILE A 335 14.59 12.83 12.37
CA ILE A 335 15.98 13.28 12.12
C ILE A 335 16.98 12.13 11.92
N GLY A 336 16.61 10.89 12.27
CA GLY A 336 17.48 9.72 12.30
C GLY A 336 17.70 9.02 10.96
N GLN A 337 17.42 9.69 9.83
CA GLN A 337 17.48 9.12 8.49
C GLN A 337 18.82 8.44 8.20
N GLY A 338 18.79 7.13 7.96
CA GLY A 338 19.96 6.32 7.69
C GLY A 338 20.96 6.17 8.85
N ASN A 339 20.65 6.66 10.05
CA ASN A 339 21.56 6.60 11.19
C ASN A 339 21.49 5.21 11.86
N ALA A 340 22.60 4.46 11.79
CA ALA A 340 22.67 3.11 12.34
C ALA A 340 22.48 3.05 13.87
N GLU A 341 22.91 4.08 14.60
CA GLU A 341 22.76 4.12 16.06
C GLU A 341 21.29 4.33 16.47
N ALA A 342 20.57 5.18 15.75
CA ALA A 342 19.13 5.37 15.92
C ALA A 342 18.36 4.08 15.61
N ILE A 343 18.64 3.45 14.45
CA ILE A 343 18.00 2.19 14.04
C ILE A 343 18.21 1.11 15.11
N ASN A 344 19.46 0.88 15.53
CA ASN A 344 19.78 -0.13 16.54
C ASN A 344 19.11 0.16 17.89
N SER A 345 19.04 1.43 18.29
CA SER A 345 18.42 1.81 19.56
C SER A 345 16.90 1.62 19.54
N LEU A 346 16.25 1.92 18.41
CA LEU A 346 14.82 1.67 18.21
C LEU A 346 14.50 0.17 18.20
N VAL A 347 15.31 -0.65 17.52
CA VAL A 347 15.17 -2.12 17.55
C VAL A 347 15.36 -2.67 18.97
N GLN A 348 16.37 -2.19 19.70
CA GLN A 348 16.57 -2.58 21.11
C GLN A 348 15.38 -2.20 21.98
N LEU A 349 14.84 -1.00 21.82
CA LEU A 349 13.67 -0.55 22.56
C LEU A 349 12.43 -1.40 22.23
N LEU A 350 12.25 -1.78 20.96
CA LEU A 350 11.17 -2.69 20.53
C LEU A 350 11.24 -4.07 21.20
N HIS A 351 12.45 -4.57 21.52
CA HIS A 351 12.63 -5.81 22.27
C HIS A 351 12.27 -5.68 23.76
N GLN A 352 12.25 -4.46 24.29
CA GLN A 352 12.08 -4.18 25.73
C GLN A 352 10.69 -3.69 26.09
N THR A 353 9.96 -3.10 25.14
CA THR A 353 8.62 -2.55 25.39
C THR A 353 7.54 -3.61 25.28
N GLU A 354 6.58 -3.57 26.21
CA GLU A 354 5.30 -4.29 26.13
C GLU A 354 4.14 -3.33 25.85
N ASP A 355 4.40 -2.01 25.79
CA ASP A 355 3.39 -0.99 25.54
C ASP A 355 3.07 -0.86 24.04
N ASP A 356 1.79 -1.02 23.70
CA ASP A 356 1.29 -1.03 22.32
C ASP A 356 1.55 0.30 21.59
N THR A 357 1.34 1.42 22.27
CA THR A 357 1.52 2.77 21.69
C THR A 357 2.99 3.03 21.38
N THR A 358 3.87 2.62 22.28
CA THR A 358 5.32 2.70 22.12
C THR A 358 5.79 1.80 20.98
N CYS A 359 5.30 0.56 20.90
CA CYS A 359 5.58 -0.36 19.79
C CYS A 359 5.20 0.25 18.44
N TRP A 360 3.97 0.75 18.30
CA TRP A 360 3.50 1.39 17.08
C TRP A 360 4.39 2.57 16.68
N GLN A 361 4.70 3.47 17.63
CA GLN A 361 5.52 4.64 17.35
C GLN A 361 6.97 4.27 16.96
N ILE A 362 7.54 3.22 17.55
CA ILE A 362 8.87 2.71 17.19
C ILE A 362 8.87 2.17 15.77
N VAL A 363 7.87 1.35 15.43
CA VAL A 363 7.75 0.73 14.11
C VAL A 363 7.52 1.79 13.02
N GLU A 364 6.69 2.80 13.28
CA GLU A 364 6.52 3.94 12.37
C GLU A 364 7.83 4.73 12.21
N SER A 365 8.53 5.04 13.31
CA SER A 365 9.83 5.72 13.26
C SER A 365 10.88 4.90 12.51
N LEU A 366 10.90 3.57 12.67
CA LEU A 366 11.76 2.68 11.90
C LEU A 366 11.41 2.75 10.40
N GLY A 367 10.13 2.71 10.04
CA GLY A 367 9.69 2.88 8.66
C GLY A 367 10.17 4.19 8.03
N ASP A 368 10.16 5.27 8.80
CA ASP A 368 10.60 6.60 8.34
C ASP A 368 12.12 6.67 8.10
N ILE A 369 12.96 6.03 8.92
CA ILE A 369 14.43 6.25 8.90
C ILE A 369 15.24 5.32 7.99
N LEU A 370 14.64 4.28 7.42
CA LEU A 370 15.36 3.28 6.60
C LEU A 370 15.61 3.78 5.18
N THR A 371 16.88 4.08 4.86
CA THR A 371 17.26 4.67 3.56
C THR A 371 17.95 3.70 2.61
N THR A 372 18.45 2.55 3.09
CA THR A 372 19.23 1.60 2.28
C THR A 372 18.65 0.18 2.31
N HIS A 373 18.89 -0.61 1.25
CA HIS A 373 18.51 -2.02 1.21
C HIS A 373 19.16 -2.83 2.33
N LYS A 374 20.42 -2.53 2.68
CA LYS A 374 21.14 -3.20 3.77
C LYS A 374 20.43 -3.02 5.12
N GLN A 375 20.04 -1.79 5.46
CA GLN A 375 19.29 -1.52 6.69
C GLN A 375 17.94 -2.25 6.69
N ARG A 376 17.26 -2.29 5.54
CA ARG A 376 15.99 -3.03 5.41
C ARG A 376 16.19 -4.54 5.62
N GLN A 377 17.25 -5.13 5.09
CA GLN A 377 17.62 -6.53 5.35
C GLN A 377 17.90 -6.79 6.84
N GLU A 378 18.63 -5.89 7.51
CA GLU A 378 18.89 -5.96 8.96
C GLU A 378 17.59 -5.92 9.78
N ILE A 379 16.62 -5.09 9.37
CA ILE A 379 15.29 -5.05 10.00
C ILE A 379 14.49 -6.31 9.72
N VAL A 380 14.54 -6.86 8.51
CA VAL A 380 13.91 -8.16 8.20
C VAL A 380 14.43 -9.25 9.13
N LEU A 381 15.75 -9.36 9.28
CA LEU A 381 16.41 -10.28 10.19
C LEU A 381 15.97 -10.08 11.65
N ALA A 382 15.89 -8.82 12.10
CA ALA A 382 15.55 -8.49 13.49
C ALA A 382 14.06 -8.75 13.81
N LEU A 383 13.17 -8.55 12.83
CA LEU A 383 11.72 -8.61 13.05
C LEU A 383 11.10 -9.96 12.71
N GLN A 384 11.74 -10.78 11.88
CA GLN A 384 11.27 -12.13 11.51
C GLN A 384 10.82 -12.98 12.72
N PRO A 385 11.54 -13.00 13.87
CA PRO A 385 11.15 -13.84 15.00
C PRO A 385 9.82 -13.45 15.64
N TYR A 386 9.35 -12.20 15.47
CA TYR A 386 8.06 -11.74 16.00
C TYR A 386 6.87 -12.28 15.23
N LEU A 387 7.07 -12.76 14.00
CA LEU A 387 6.00 -13.33 13.18
C LEU A 387 5.86 -14.86 13.34
N SER A 388 6.64 -15.46 14.24
CA SER A 388 6.59 -16.90 14.51
C SER A 388 5.48 -17.26 15.52
N ASN A 389 4.79 -18.38 15.25
CA ASN A 389 3.52 -18.77 15.90
C ASN A 389 3.54 -18.84 17.44
N GLU A 390 4.70 -19.01 18.09
CA GLU A 390 4.78 -19.10 19.57
C GLU A 390 4.56 -17.75 20.28
N LYS A 391 4.80 -16.61 19.63
CA LYS A 391 4.58 -15.28 20.22
C LYS A 391 3.19 -14.70 19.93
N ASN A 392 2.47 -15.27 18.96
CA ASN A 392 1.18 -14.77 18.47
C ASN A 392 0.06 -14.84 19.53
N GLU A 393 0.15 -15.72 20.53
CA GLU A 393 -0.84 -15.81 21.60
C GLU A 393 -0.67 -14.74 22.70
N ASN A 394 0.52 -14.12 22.80
CA ASN A 394 0.86 -13.24 23.92
C ASN A 394 0.93 -11.75 23.56
N ASN A 395 1.13 -11.35 22.30
CA ASN A 395 1.16 -9.93 21.90
C ASN A 395 0.75 -9.70 20.43
N LEU A 396 -0.57 -9.67 20.18
CA LEU A 396 -1.18 -9.46 18.87
C LEU A 396 -0.81 -8.11 18.23
N HIS A 397 -0.71 -7.04 19.03
CA HIS A 397 -0.39 -5.70 18.54
C HIS A 397 1.05 -5.60 18.03
N LEU A 398 2.01 -6.21 18.73
CA LEU A 398 3.39 -6.27 18.27
C LEU A 398 3.52 -7.05 16.96
N PHE A 399 2.78 -8.16 16.83
CA PHE A 399 2.71 -8.92 15.58
C PHE A 399 2.21 -8.04 14.44
N ASP A 400 1.08 -7.35 14.62
CA ASP A 400 0.47 -6.51 13.58
C ASP A 400 1.42 -5.39 13.15
N ASN A 401 2.00 -4.64 14.10
CA ASN A 401 2.95 -3.57 13.80
C ASN A 401 4.19 -4.08 13.06
N CYS A 402 4.81 -5.18 13.51
CA CYS A 402 5.95 -5.77 12.82
C CYS A 402 5.59 -6.25 11.42
N TYR A 403 4.40 -6.85 11.25
CA TYR A 403 3.91 -7.29 9.96
C TYR A 403 3.73 -6.11 8.99
N GLU A 404 3.17 -5.00 9.44
CA GLU A 404 3.00 -3.79 8.62
C GLU A 404 4.33 -3.20 8.13
N LEU A 405 5.34 -3.11 9.00
CA LEU A 405 6.66 -2.61 8.59
C LEU A 405 7.36 -3.57 7.62
N LEU A 406 7.30 -4.87 7.88
CA LEU A 406 7.87 -5.86 6.97
C LEU A 406 7.14 -5.88 5.62
N TRP A 407 5.83 -5.66 5.62
CA TRP A 407 5.04 -5.47 4.40
C TRP A 407 5.52 -4.25 3.61
N LYS A 408 5.70 -3.09 4.27
CA LYS A 408 6.26 -1.87 3.64
C LYS A 408 7.65 -2.14 3.06
N ILE A 409 8.52 -2.82 3.81
CA ILE A 409 9.87 -3.18 3.34
C ILE A 409 9.80 -4.10 2.09
N ALA A 410 8.89 -5.06 2.07
CA ALA A 410 8.72 -5.98 0.95
C ALA A 410 8.26 -5.31 -0.36
N GLN A 411 7.72 -4.08 -0.30
CA GLN A 411 7.36 -3.34 -1.52
C GLN A 411 8.57 -2.71 -2.22
N ASP A 412 9.66 -2.47 -1.49
CA ASP A 412 10.84 -1.76 -2.01
C ASP A 412 12.08 -2.66 -2.11
N LEU A 413 12.19 -3.68 -1.26
CA LEU A 413 13.36 -4.57 -1.23
C LEU A 413 13.22 -5.65 -2.32
N PRO A 414 14.28 -5.98 -3.08
CA PRO A 414 14.23 -7.10 -4.02
C PRO A 414 13.88 -8.41 -3.31
N TYR A 415 13.06 -9.25 -3.94
CA TYR A 415 12.62 -10.52 -3.35
C TYR A 415 13.77 -11.40 -2.86
N THR A 416 14.85 -11.53 -3.63
CA THR A 416 16.02 -12.34 -3.25
C THR A 416 16.74 -11.79 -2.02
N ASP A 417 16.80 -10.48 -1.88
CA ASP A 417 17.43 -9.80 -0.75
C ASP A 417 16.59 -9.97 0.51
N PHE A 418 15.27 -9.82 0.39
CA PHE A 418 14.34 -10.07 1.49
C PHE A 418 14.37 -11.54 1.90
N TYR A 419 14.35 -12.47 0.95
CA TYR A 419 14.38 -13.91 1.20
C TYR A 419 15.65 -14.32 1.96
N ARG A 420 16.82 -13.83 1.54
CA ARG A 420 18.10 -14.13 2.22
C ARG A 420 18.12 -13.61 3.64
N ALA A 421 17.62 -12.40 3.85
CA ALA A 421 17.46 -11.83 5.18
C ALA A 421 16.48 -12.65 6.03
N TRP A 422 15.31 -13.01 5.48
CA TRP A 422 14.29 -13.79 6.19
C TRP A 422 14.79 -15.17 6.66
N HIS A 423 15.59 -15.84 5.84
CA HIS A 423 16.12 -17.18 6.11
C HIS A 423 17.53 -17.20 6.71
N HIS A 424 18.05 -16.05 7.15
CA HIS A 424 19.38 -15.92 7.76
C HIS A 424 20.56 -16.41 6.88
N LEU A 425 20.40 -16.43 5.55
CA LEU A 425 21.38 -17.01 4.62
C LEU A 425 22.68 -16.20 4.53
N ASP A 426 22.64 -14.91 4.88
CA ASP A 426 23.82 -14.03 4.88
C ASP A 426 24.63 -14.08 6.19
N THR A 427 24.18 -14.87 7.17
CA THR A 427 24.83 -14.99 8.50
C THR A 427 25.59 -16.30 8.72
N ALA A 428 25.54 -17.23 7.77
CA ALA A 428 26.32 -18.45 7.85
C ALA A 428 27.81 -18.12 7.57
N PRO A 429 28.74 -18.41 8.50
CA PRO A 429 30.16 -18.37 8.17
C PRO A 429 30.38 -19.34 7.02
N HIS A 430 31.04 -18.87 5.95
CA HIS A 430 31.55 -19.75 4.90
C HIS A 430 32.20 -20.97 5.56
N PRO A 431 31.78 -22.22 5.26
CA PRO A 431 32.58 -23.36 5.67
C PRO A 431 33.93 -23.16 5.01
N GLU A 432 34.97 -23.12 5.85
CA GLU A 432 36.36 -23.09 5.43
C GLU A 432 36.52 -24.05 4.25
N VAL A 433 36.88 -23.50 3.09
CA VAL A 433 37.46 -24.31 2.03
C VAL A 433 38.74 -24.84 2.64
N ALA A 434 38.68 -26.06 3.16
CA ALA A 434 39.86 -26.80 3.54
C ALA A 434 40.69 -26.94 2.28
N ASP A 435 41.80 -26.19 2.20
CA ASP A 435 42.86 -26.41 1.24
C ASP A 435 43.27 -27.89 1.31
N GLN A 436 42.99 -28.62 0.24
CA GLN A 436 43.67 -29.86 -0.14
C GLN A 436 44.00 -29.87 -1.62
#